data_AF-A0A060BXM6-F1
#
_entry.id   AF-A0A060BXM6-F1
#
_cell.length_a   1.000
_cell.length_b   1.000
_cell.length_c   1.000
_cell.angle_alpha   90.00
_cell.angle_beta   90.00
_cell.angle_gamma   90.00
#
_symmetry.space_group_name_H-M   'P 1'
#
loop_
_entity.id
_entity.type
_entity.pdbx_description
1 polymer ?
#
loop_
_entity_poly.entity_id
_entity_poly.type
_entity_poly.pdbx_seq_one_letter_code
_entity_poly.pdbx_strand_id
1 'polypeptide(L)'
;HLLREAEVWATTATIRSGRPYPTALLEHSWRTVLLQQFHDILPGSAIAWVHREAEANYQKLAADLTREITDAISCVAGDGDVPLAANAGSFTAQDVAPLSIGMPRGISGEVTIARTEIGHVIDNGVLAATFDDTGHLVSVVQHESGRELIPAAPEPGRC
;
A
#
# COMPACT_ATOMS: atom_id res chain seq x y z
N HIS A 1 4.80 -6.69 -3.23
CA HIS A 1 5.18 -5.43 -3.89
C HIS A 1 6.68 -5.13 -3.76
N LEU A 2 7.26 -5.31 -2.57
CA LEU A 2 8.67 -4.98 -2.27
C LEU A 2 9.70 -5.44 -3.31
N LEU A 3 9.57 -6.66 -3.85
CA LEU A 3 10.57 -7.16 -4.81
C LEU A 3 10.64 -6.32 -6.10
N ARG A 4 9.48 -6.00 -6.68
CA ARG A 4 9.39 -5.10 -7.85
C ARG A 4 9.91 -3.70 -7.53
N GLU A 5 9.58 -3.20 -6.35
CA GLU A 5 10.00 -1.88 -5.90
C GLU A 5 11.52 -1.79 -5.70
N ALA A 6 12.13 -2.83 -5.13
CA ALA A 6 13.57 -2.96 -5.01
C ALA A 6 14.25 -2.96 -6.37
N GLU A 7 13.71 -3.70 -7.36
CA GLU A 7 14.23 -3.68 -8.73
C GLU A 7 14.18 -2.28 -9.35
N VAL A 8 13.04 -1.59 -9.25
CA VAL A 8 12.85 -0.23 -9.79
C VAL A 8 13.88 0.73 -9.21
N TRP A 9 14.04 0.76 -7.89
CA TRP A 9 14.96 1.71 -7.25
C TRP A 9 16.42 1.32 -7.40
N ALA A 10 16.74 0.02 -7.35
CA ALA A 10 18.08 -0.46 -7.63
C ALA A 10 18.52 -0.12 -9.05
N THR A 11 17.67 -0.35 -10.06
CA THR A 11 17.94 0.05 -11.45
C THR A 11 18.13 1.56 -11.56
N THR A 12 17.29 2.34 -10.89
CA THR A 12 17.40 3.81 -10.89
C THR A 12 18.72 4.27 -10.28
N ALA A 13 19.11 3.73 -9.12
CA ALA A 13 20.37 4.06 -8.46
C ALA A 13 21.60 3.63 -9.28
N THR A 14 21.54 2.49 -9.97
CA THR A 14 22.59 2.06 -10.89
C THR A 14 22.74 3.01 -12.07
N ILE A 15 21.63 3.41 -12.71
CA ILE A 15 21.68 4.28 -13.89
C ILE A 15 22.06 5.72 -13.51
N ARG A 16 21.53 6.24 -12.40
CA ARG A 16 21.68 7.66 -12.01
C ARG A 16 22.96 7.94 -11.24
N SER A 17 23.38 7.01 -10.38
CA SER A 17 24.46 7.24 -9.42
C SER A 17 25.61 6.25 -9.57
N GLY A 18 25.52 5.28 -10.50
CA GLY A 18 26.55 4.26 -10.71
C GLY A 18 26.63 3.20 -9.60
N ARG A 19 25.65 3.16 -8.68
CA ARG A 19 25.60 2.14 -7.60
C ARG A 19 25.49 0.74 -8.22
N PRO A 20 26.33 -0.23 -7.83
CA PRO A 20 26.23 -1.59 -8.38
C PRO A 20 24.83 -2.18 -8.20
N TYR A 21 24.30 -2.80 -9.25
CA TYR A 21 23.00 -3.45 -9.18
C TYR A 21 23.08 -4.70 -8.28
N PRO A 22 22.15 -4.91 -7.33
CA PRO A 22 22.22 -5.95 -6.31
C PRO A 22 21.73 -7.30 -6.85
N THR A 23 22.32 -7.79 -7.94
CA THR A 23 21.89 -9.01 -8.66
C THR A 23 21.71 -10.21 -7.72
N ALA A 24 22.70 -10.48 -6.87
CA ALA A 24 22.67 -11.65 -5.99
C ALA A 24 21.51 -11.61 -4.98
N LEU A 25 21.21 -10.43 -4.43
CA LEU A 25 20.10 -10.23 -3.49
C LEU A 25 18.75 -10.47 -4.19
N LEU A 26 18.56 -9.86 -5.36
CA LEU A 26 17.30 -9.94 -6.10
C LEU A 26 17.07 -11.36 -6.64
N GLU A 27 18.11 -12.02 -7.15
CA GLU A 27 18.05 -13.40 -7.63
C GLU A 27 17.68 -14.38 -6.51
N HIS A 28 18.30 -14.23 -5.32
CA HIS A 28 17.91 -15.01 -4.15
C HIS A 28 16.47 -14.74 -3.73
N SER A 29 16.06 -13.47 -3.71
CA SER A 29 14.72 -13.06 -3.32
C SER A 29 13.66 -13.63 -4.28
N TRP A 30 13.89 -13.56 -5.59
CA TRP A 30 13.00 -14.16 -6.60
C TRP A 30 12.85 -15.67 -6.41
N ARG A 31 13.96 -16.41 -6.25
CA ARG A 31 13.90 -17.86 -6.02
C ARG A 31 13.07 -18.20 -4.79
N THR A 32 13.29 -17.48 -3.69
CA THR A 32 12.58 -17.71 -2.44
C THR A 32 11.09 -17.36 -2.54
N VAL A 33 10.73 -16.28 -3.23
CA VAL A 33 9.32 -15.95 -3.50
C VAL A 33 8.66 -17.02 -4.37
N LEU A 34 9.28 -17.39 -5.48
CA LEU A 34 8.71 -18.37 -6.42
C LEU A 34 8.56 -19.76 -5.78
N LEU A 35 9.51 -20.17 -4.92
CA LEU A 35 9.40 -21.42 -4.17
C LEU A 35 8.20 -21.42 -3.21
N GLN A 36 7.93 -20.29 -2.55
CA GLN A 36 6.81 -20.18 -1.62
C GLN A 36 5.46 -19.94 -2.31
N GLN A 37 5.46 -19.75 -3.63
CA GLN A 37 4.25 -19.65 -4.45
C GLN A 37 3.80 -20.98 -5.06
N PHE A 38 4.41 -22.10 -4.66
CA PHE A 38 3.93 -23.41 -5.06
C PHE A 38 2.47 -23.62 -4.64
N HIS A 39 1.73 -24.38 -5.46
CA HIS A 39 0.29 -24.61 -5.32
C HIS A 39 -0.12 -25.31 -4.03
N ASP A 40 0.83 -25.90 -3.29
CA ASP A 40 0.55 -26.45 -1.97
C ASP A 40 0.85 -25.47 -0.82
N ILE A 41 1.68 -24.46 -1.06
CA ILE A 41 2.11 -23.50 -0.03
C ILE A 41 1.19 -22.28 -0.04
N LEU A 42 1.06 -21.61 -1.19
CA LEU A 42 0.32 -20.35 -1.28
C LEU A 42 -1.17 -20.52 -0.94
N PRO A 43 -1.86 -21.60 -1.38
CA PRO A 43 -3.28 -21.79 -1.07
C PRO A 43 -3.57 -22.30 0.35
N GLY A 44 -2.55 -22.63 1.16
CA GLY A 44 -2.78 -23.10 2.53
C GLY A 44 -2.99 -24.61 2.67
N SER A 45 -2.69 -25.42 1.64
CA SER A 45 -2.89 -26.88 1.68
C SER A 45 -1.69 -27.66 2.25
N ALA A 46 -0.57 -26.99 2.54
CA ALA A 46 0.59 -27.57 3.20
C ALA A 46 0.39 -27.74 4.71
N ILE A 47 1.28 -28.50 5.35
CA ILE A 47 1.28 -28.67 6.80
C ILE A 47 1.69 -27.36 7.51
N ALA A 48 1.20 -27.15 8.73
CA ALA A 48 1.44 -25.93 9.51
C ALA A 48 2.92 -25.53 9.67
N TRP A 49 3.84 -26.51 9.66
CA TRP A 49 5.28 -26.23 9.72
C TRP A 49 5.80 -25.49 8.47
N VAL A 50 5.34 -25.88 7.28
CA VAL A 50 5.70 -25.23 6.01
C VAL A 50 5.22 -23.78 5.99
N HIS A 51 4.04 -23.49 6.55
CA HIS A 51 3.53 -22.12 6.67
C HIS A 51 4.38 -21.25 7.59
N ARG A 52 4.83 -21.79 8.74
CA ARG A 52 5.73 -21.05 9.64
C ARG A 52 7.08 -20.75 9.01
N GLU A 53 7.63 -21.71 8.26
CA GLU A 53 8.87 -21.50 7.53
C GLU A 53 8.70 -20.46 6.40
N ALA A 54 7.59 -20.53 5.66
CA ALA A 54 7.27 -19.55 4.64
C ALA A 54 7.13 -18.14 5.24
N GLU A 55 6.40 -18.00 6.35
CA GLU A 55 6.26 -16.72 7.05
C GLU A 55 7.61 -16.14 7.47
N ALA A 56 8.48 -16.96 8.09
CA ALA A 56 9.82 -16.54 8.49
C ALA A 56 10.68 -16.09 7.30
N ASN A 57 10.61 -16.82 6.18
CA ASN A 57 11.31 -16.46 4.95
C ASN A 57 10.80 -15.14 4.39
N TYR A 58 9.48 -14.95 4.30
CA TYR A 58 8.90 -13.68 3.83
C TYR A 58 9.25 -12.49 4.73
N GLN A 59 9.28 -12.67 6.05
CA GLN A 59 9.71 -11.62 6.99
C GLN A 59 11.16 -11.20 6.73
N LYS A 60 12.06 -12.17 6.54
CA LYS A 60 13.46 -11.89 6.22
C LYS A 60 13.60 -11.16 4.88
N LEU A 61 12.92 -11.66 3.83
CA LEU A 61 12.91 -11.02 2.52
C LEU A 61 12.38 -9.59 2.59
N ALA A 62 11.31 -9.35 3.34
CA ALA A 62 10.74 -8.02 3.50
C ALA A 62 11.75 -7.05 4.12
N ALA A 63 12.47 -7.47 5.16
CA ALA A 63 13.52 -6.66 5.78
C ALA A 63 14.68 -6.37 4.81
N ASP A 64 15.17 -7.40 4.12
CA ASP A 64 16.30 -7.26 3.19
C ASP A 64 15.94 -6.35 1.99
N LEU A 65 14.75 -6.51 1.42
CA LEU A 65 14.26 -5.69 0.31
C LEU A 65 13.95 -4.26 0.74
N THR A 66 13.39 -4.05 1.93
CA THR A 66 13.11 -2.70 2.46
C THR A 66 14.40 -1.91 2.67
N ARG A 67 15.44 -2.57 3.20
CA ARG A 67 16.77 -1.97 3.32
C ARG A 67 17.34 -1.60 1.95
N GLU A 68 17.29 -2.51 0.98
CA GLU A 68 17.77 -2.24 -0.39
C GLU A 68 17.01 -1.07 -1.06
N ILE A 69 15.68 -1.02 -0.91
CA ILE A 69 14.86 0.09 -1.40
C ILE A 69 15.31 1.41 -0.77
N THR A 70 15.48 1.43 0.55
CA THR A 70 15.88 2.62 1.30
C THR A 70 17.27 3.10 0.89
N ASP A 71 18.22 2.19 0.76
CA ASP A 71 19.60 2.49 0.35
C ASP A 71 19.64 3.03 -1.10
N ALA A 72 18.87 2.42 -2.00
CA ALA A 72 18.77 2.83 -3.39
C ALA A 72 18.14 4.23 -3.53
N ILE A 73 17.03 4.49 -2.82
CA ILE A 73 16.38 5.81 -2.80
C ILE A 73 17.34 6.87 -2.23
N SER A 74 17.98 6.58 -1.10
CA SER A 74 18.91 7.52 -0.44
C SER A 74 20.10 7.86 -1.34
N CYS A 75 20.63 6.88 -2.07
CA CYS A 75 21.71 7.09 -3.03
C CYS A 75 21.34 8.02 -4.20
N VAL A 76 20.06 8.08 -4.57
CA VAL A 76 19.56 8.95 -5.65
C VAL A 76 19.09 10.31 -5.12
N ALA A 77 18.43 10.33 -3.96
CA ALA A 77 17.91 11.54 -3.35
C ALA A 77 19.01 12.44 -2.78
N GLY A 78 20.10 11.84 -2.28
CA GLY A 78 21.16 12.56 -1.57
C GLY A 78 20.73 13.03 -0.18
N ASP A 79 21.60 13.83 0.44
CA ASP A 79 21.36 14.38 1.78
C ASP A 79 20.53 15.67 1.73
N GLY A 80 19.60 15.83 2.68
CA GLY A 80 18.81 17.04 2.85
C GLY A 80 17.71 16.92 3.90
N ASP A 81 17.12 18.05 4.28
CA ASP A 81 16.09 18.15 5.32
C ASP A 81 14.65 18.20 4.78
N VAL A 82 14.51 18.16 3.45
CA VAL A 82 13.19 18.21 2.78
C VAL A 82 12.64 16.79 2.70
N PRO A 83 11.42 16.53 3.22
CA PRO A 83 10.79 15.23 3.08
C PRO A 83 10.42 14.98 1.60
N LEU A 84 10.85 13.83 1.08
CA LEU A 84 10.53 13.36 -0.26
C LEU A 84 9.73 12.06 -0.19
N ALA A 85 8.88 11.83 -1.18
CA ALA A 85 8.23 10.56 -1.41
C ALA A 85 8.76 9.93 -2.71
N ALA A 86 8.95 8.62 -2.66
CA ALA A 86 9.41 7.82 -3.80
C ALA A 86 8.22 7.04 -4.36
N ASN A 87 7.81 7.34 -5.58
CA ASN A 87 6.69 6.69 -6.24
C ASN A 87 7.18 5.58 -7.18
N ALA A 88 7.12 4.33 -6.74
CA ALA A 88 7.45 3.16 -7.56
C ALA A 88 6.29 2.68 -8.46
N GLY A 89 5.14 3.35 -8.40
CA GLY A 89 3.95 3.05 -9.18
C GLY A 89 4.04 3.56 -10.62
N SER A 90 3.10 3.09 -11.45
CA SER A 90 2.96 3.51 -12.85
C SER A 90 2.08 4.76 -13.03
N PHE A 91 1.48 5.26 -11.94
CA PHE A 91 0.59 6.42 -11.93
C PHE A 91 1.05 7.42 -10.89
N THR A 92 0.70 8.69 -11.09
CA THR A 92 0.97 9.74 -10.10
C THR A 92 0.29 9.39 -8.78
N ALA A 93 1.05 9.49 -7.69
CA ALA A 93 0.57 9.27 -6.34
C ALA A 93 1.09 10.40 -5.45
N GLN A 94 0.20 11.01 -4.65
CA GLN A 94 0.54 12.15 -3.79
C GLN A 94 1.29 13.27 -4.55
N ASP A 95 0.85 13.62 -5.76
CA ASP A 95 1.52 14.58 -6.67
C ASP A 95 2.96 14.22 -7.11
N VAL A 96 3.45 13.02 -6.77
CA VAL A 96 4.74 12.50 -7.26
C VAL A 96 4.52 11.70 -8.53
N ALA A 97 5.22 12.07 -9.61
CA ALA A 97 5.11 11.40 -10.90
C ALA A 97 5.48 9.91 -10.82
N PRO A 98 4.98 9.06 -11.74
CA PRO A 98 5.37 7.65 -11.81
C PRO A 98 6.88 7.46 -11.87
N LEU A 99 7.39 6.43 -11.17
CA LEU A 99 8.81 6.05 -11.19
C LEU A 99 9.76 7.23 -10.86
N SER A 100 9.37 8.08 -9.91
CA SER A 100 10.12 9.29 -9.55
C SER A 100 10.14 9.56 -8.05
N ILE A 101 11.08 10.41 -7.63
CA ILE A 101 11.17 10.93 -6.27
C ILE A 101 10.83 12.41 -6.32
N GLY A 102 9.92 12.86 -5.46
CA GLY A 102 9.45 14.24 -5.45
C GLY A 102 8.85 14.65 -4.12
N MET A 103 8.49 15.93 -4.01
CA MET A 103 7.76 16.44 -2.84
C MET A 103 6.32 15.91 -2.88
N PRO A 104 5.87 15.19 -1.85
CA PRO A 104 4.50 14.73 -1.81
C PRO A 104 3.54 15.89 -1.55
N ARG A 105 2.31 15.76 -2.05
CA ARG A 105 1.18 16.58 -1.60
C ARG A 105 1.00 16.40 -0.09
N GLY A 106 1.03 17.49 0.66
CA GLY A 106 0.65 17.47 2.07
C GLY A 106 -0.80 17.00 2.22
N ILE A 107 -1.05 16.08 3.15
CA ILE A 107 -2.42 15.68 3.47
C ILE A 107 -3.07 16.86 4.20
N SER A 108 -4.03 17.48 3.54
CA SER A 108 -4.82 18.57 4.08
C SER A 108 -6.29 18.14 4.05
N GLY A 109 -6.92 18.11 5.22
CA GLY A 109 -8.31 17.75 5.40
C GLY A 109 -8.57 17.46 6.86
N GLU A 110 -9.47 18.21 7.48
CA GLU A 110 -9.94 17.90 8.82
C GLU A 110 -10.90 16.71 8.71
N VAL A 111 -10.64 15.67 9.51
CA VAL A 111 -11.59 14.58 9.68
C VAL A 111 -12.44 14.90 10.90
N THR A 112 -13.74 15.04 10.69
CA THR A 112 -14.70 15.26 11.78
C THR A 112 -15.44 13.97 12.09
N ILE A 113 -15.79 13.80 13.36
CA ILE A 113 -16.63 12.70 13.84
C ILE A 113 -17.78 13.32 14.62
N ALA A 114 -19.01 13.07 14.19
CA ALA A 114 -20.21 13.59 14.82
C ALA A 114 -21.23 12.48 15.08
N ARG A 115 -21.96 12.57 16.19
CA ARG A 115 -23.10 11.68 16.46
C ARG A 115 -24.37 12.30 15.89
N THR A 116 -25.15 11.48 15.19
CA THR A 116 -26.44 11.81 14.58
C THR A 116 -27.53 10.88 15.12
N GLU A 117 -28.77 11.07 14.67
CA GLU A 117 -29.90 10.21 15.06
C GLU A 117 -29.78 8.77 14.58
N ILE A 118 -29.08 8.55 13.47
CA ILE A 118 -28.89 7.24 12.83
C ILE A 118 -27.55 6.60 13.17
N GLY A 119 -26.69 7.26 13.97
CA GLY A 119 -25.42 6.71 14.45
C GLY A 119 -24.28 7.73 14.45
N HIS A 120 -23.11 7.37 13.88
CA HIS A 120 -21.94 8.24 13.80
C HIS A 120 -21.57 8.54 12.35
N VAL A 121 -21.30 9.81 12.07
CA VAL A 121 -20.81 10.27 10.77
C VAL A 121 -19.34 10.61 10.89
N ILE A 122 -18.54 10.05 9.97
CA ILE A 122 -17.14 10.39 9.77
C ILE A 122 -17.04 11.13 8.42
N ASP A 123 -16.60 12.38 8.46
CA ASP A 123 -16.53 13.24 7.28
C ASP A 123 -15.14 13.83 7.11
N ASN A 124 -14.58 13.71 5.90
CA ASN A 124 -13.27 14.27 5.53
C ASN A 124 -13.36 15.34 4.43
N GLY A 125 -14.55 15.85 4.14
CA GLY A 125 -14.83 16.84 3.08
C GLY A 125 -14.84 16.27 1.65
N VAL A 126 -14.45 15.00 1.46
CA VAL A 126 -14.56 14.27 0.19
C VAL A 126 -15.68 13.24 0.26
N LEU A 127 -15.75 12.50 1.38
CA LEU A 127 -16.75 11.49 1.69
C LEU A 127 -17.29 11.72 3.11
N ALA A 128 -18.59 11.51 3.27
CA ALA A 128 -19.24 11.37 4.58
C ALA A 128 -19.74 9.93 4.71
N ALA A 129 -19.19 9.18 5.67
CA ALA A 129 -19.56 7.80 5.96
C ALA A 129 -20.36 7.71 7.27
N THR A 130 -21.53 7.09 7.23
CA THR A 130 -22.38 6.91 8.40
C THR A 130 -22.38 5.46 8.88
N PHE A 131 -22.10 5.26 10.16
CA PHE A 131 -22.20 3.98 10.83
C PHE A 131 -23.37 4.00 11.80
N ASP A 132 -24.21 2.97 11.79
CA ASP A 132 -25.27 2.85 12.81
C ASP A 132 -24.70 2.50 14.19
N ASP A 133 -25.57 2.50 15.22
CA ASP A 133 -25.17 2.16 16.59
C ASP A 133 -24.75 0.68 16.76
N THR A 134 -24.96 -0.18 15.76
CA THR A 134 -24.47 -1.58 15.74
C THR A 134 -23.12 -1.71 15.02
N GLY A 135 -22.60 -0.63 14.44
CA GLY A 135 -21.33 -0.59 13.73
C GLY A 135 -21.41 -0.92 12.24
N HIS A 136 -22.61 -1.02 11.64
CA HIS A 136 -22.73 -1.21 10.20
C HIS A 136 -22.58 0.10 9.45
N LEU A 137 -21.86 0.05 8.32
CA LEU A 137 -21.78 1.15 7.37
C LEU A 137 -23.09 1.24 6.57
N VAL A 138 -23.90 2.24 6.85
CA VAL A 138 -25.27 2.38 6.29
C VAL A 138 -25.39 3.45 5.20
N SER A 139 -24.42 4.36 5.10
CA SER A 139 -24.39 5.40 4.06
C SER A 139 -22.95 5.83 3.80
N VAL A 140 -22.64 6.10 2.53
CA VAL A 140 -21.42 6.78 2.09
C VAL A 140 -21.78 7.77 0.99
N VAL A 141 -21.75 9.05 1.34
CA VAL A 141 -22.03 10.15 0.40
C VAL A 141 -20.72 10.76 -0.09
N GLN A 142 -20.57 10.88 -1.41
CA GLN A 142 -19.49 11.66 -2.02
C GLN A 142 -19.92 13.12 -2.15
N HIS A 143 -19.16 14.04 -1.53
CA HIS A 143 -19.52 15.46 -1.48
C HIS A 143 -19.57 16.13 -2.87
N GLU A 144 -18.60 15.84 -3.74
CA GLU A 144 -18.52 16.47 -5.08
C GLU A 144 -19.75 16.16 -5.94
N SER A 145 -20.26 14.94 -5.89
CA SER A 145 -21.36 14.48 -6.73
C SER A 145 -22.70 14.41 -6.00
N GLY A 146 -22.70 14.49 -4.67
CA GLY A 146 -23.84 14.16 -3.80
C GLY A 146 -24.28 12.70 -3.87
N ARG A 147 -23.48 11.83 -4.50
CA ARG A 147 -23.87 10.44 -4.78
C ARG A 147 -23.79 9.59 -3.51
N GLU A 148 -24.88 8.91 -3.20
CA GLU A 148 -24.90 7.79 -2.25
C GLU A 148 -24.30 6.54 -2.91
N LEU A 149 -23.31 5.95 -2.24
CA LEU A 149 -22.56 4.78 -2.71
C LEU A 149 -23.06 3.47 -2.08
N ILE A 150 -23.77 3.54 -0.96
CA ILE A 150 -24.39 2.39 -0.32
C ILE A 150 -25.84 2.29 -0.81
N PRO A 151 -26.22 1.17 -1.46
CA PRO A 151 -27.61 0.95 -1.81
C PRO A 151 -28.48 0.99 -0.56
N ALA A 152 -29.69 1.56 -0.67
CA ALA A 152 -30.67 1.45 0.39
C ALA A 152 -30.85 -0.03 0.78
N ALA A 153 -30.85 -0.31 2.08
CA ALA A 153 -31.16 -1.65 2.56
C ALA A 153 -32.50 -2.09 1.96
N PRO A 154 -32.63 -3.33 1.46
CA PRO A 154 -33.91 -3.80 0.97
C PRO A 154 -34.94 -3.69 2.10
N GLU A 155 -36.06 -3.02 1.83
CA GLU A 155 -37.17 -3.00 2.78
C GLU A 155 -37.60 -4.44 3.06
N PRO A 156 -37.66 -4.86 4.34
CA PRO A 156 -38.21 -6.17 4.66
C PRO A 156 -39.71 -6.17 4.32
N GLY A 157 -40.09 -6.80 3.19
CA GLY A 157 -41.50 -7.10 2.91
C GLY A 157 -42.05 -6.86 1.50
N ARG A 158 -41.25 -6.71 0.45
CA ARG A 158 -41.75 -6.80 -0.93
C ARG A 158 -41.21 -8.04 -1.64
N CYS A 159 -41.97 -9.13 -1.52
CA CYS A 159 -41.96 -10.25 -2.48
C CYS A 159 -42.83 -9.90 -3.70
#